data_AF-A0A2E6Z057-F1
#
_entry.id   AF-A0A2E6Z057-F1
#
_cell.length_a   1.000
_cell.length_b   1.000
_cell.length_c   1.000
_cell.angle_alpha   90.00
_cell.angle_beta   90.00
_cell.angle_gamma   90.00
#
_symmetry.space_group_name_H-M   'P 1'
#
loop_
_entity.id
_entity.type
_entity.pdbx_description
1 polymer ?
#
loop_
_entity_poly.entity_id
_entity_poly.type
_entity_poly.pdbx_seq_one_letter_code
_entity_poly.pdbx_strand_id
1 'polypeptide(L)'
;MSKLWKKYFDQGLDCARNGQLESSIAYFDRSAKLNPLNSEIVYNLGTAYLSLGMPEDAIKSFSEAIKIDSNNSDAFANRSIAYAFKGDKHNSDLDFNLAVKKGVDPKKLRLIIDKAIANSISNKESK
;
A
#
# COMPACT_ATOMS: atom_id res chain seq x y z
N MET A 1 -23.59 -12.55 14.98
CA MET A 1 -22.14 -12.39 15.25
C MET A 1 -21.72 -11.04 14.67
N SER A 2 -21.23 -10.12 15.49
CA SER A 2 -20.97 -8.75 15.05
C SER A 2 -19.84 -8.72 14.02
N LYS A 3 -19.95 -7.82 13.04
CA LYS A 3 -18.90 -7.55 12.03
C LYS A 3 -17.76 -6.77 12.71
N LEU A 4 -17.10 -7.36 13.72
CA LEU A 4 -16.06 -6.69 14.50
C LEU A 4 -14.87 -6.28 13.62
N TRP A 5 -14.53 -7.08 12.60
CA TRP A 5 -13.58 -6.70 11.56
C TRP A 5 -13.99 -5.38 10.89
N LYS A 6 -15.29 -5.21 10.56
CA LYS A 6 -15.79 -3.99 9.91
C LYS A 6 -15.63 -2.78 10.82
N LYS A 7 -15.92 -2.92 12.12
CA LYS A 7 -15.69 -1.84 13.09
C LYS A 7 -14.22 -1.41 13.09
N TYR A 8 -13.28 -2.36 13.16
CA TYR A 8 -11.86 -2.02 13.12
C TYR A 8 -11.44 -1.45 11.76
N PHE A 9 -12.00 -1.94 10.66
CA PHE A 9 -11.76 -1.37 9.34
C PHE A 9 -12.21 0.10 9.25
N ASP A 10 -13.44 0.40 9.70
CA ASP A 10 -13.99 1.75 9.73
C ASP A 10 -13.12 2.68 10.60
N GLN A 11 -12.69 2.21 11.79
CA GLN A 11 -11.75 2.95 12.65
C GLN A 11 -10.38 3.19 12.00
N GLY A 12 -9.87 2.20 11.26
CA GLY A 12 -8.61 2.33 10.52
C GLY A 12 -8.71 3.37 9.41
N LEU A 13 -9.85 3.43 8.69
CA LEU A 13 -10.12 4.44 7.69
C LEU A 13 -10.22 5.84 8.31
N ASP A 14 -10.90 5.97 9.45
CA ASP A 14 -11.03 7.27 10.14
C ASP A 14 -9.68 7.78 10.64
N CYS A 15 -8.85 6.91 11.21
CA CYS A 15 -7.47 7.27 11.57
C CYS A 15 -6.64 7.68 10.34
N ALA A 16 -6.75 6.95 9.22
CA ALA A 16 -6.03 7.29 7.99
C ALA A 16 -6.42 8.67 7.45
N ARG A 17 -7.72 8.99 7.43
CA ARG A 17 -8.25 10.30 7.01
C ARG A 17 -7.74 11.45 7.89
N ASN A 18 -7.52 11.18 9.17
CA ASN A 18 -6.99 12.15 10.14
C ASN A 18 -5.46 12.18 10.21
N GLY A 19 -4.75 11.44 9.35
CA GLY A 19 -3.28 11.38 9.33
C GLY A 19 -2.67 10.60 10.49
N GLN A 20 -3.47 9.88 11.28
CA GLN A 20 -3.02 9.05 12.40
C GLN A 20 -2.56 7.67 11.90
N LEU A 21 -1.46 7.64 11.17
CA LEU A 21 -1.00 6.47 10.40
C LEU A 21 -0.73 5.25 11.29
N GLU A 22 -0.08 5.41 12.43
CA GLU A 22 0.21 4.30 13.36
C GLU A 22 -1.06 3.69 13.93
N SER A 23 -2.05 4.54 14.28
CA SER A 23 -3.35 4.08 14.77
C SER A 23 -4.14 3.38 13.65
N SER A 24 -4.06 3.91 12.43
CA SER A 24 -4.68 3.29 11.25
C SER A 24 -4.12 1.89 10.99
N ILE A 25 -2.79 1.72 11.02
CA ILE A 25 -2.12 0.41 10.92
C ILE A 25 -2.62 -0.54 12.01
N ALA A 26 -2.66 -0.10 13.27
CA ALA A 26 -3.10 -0.94 14.38
C ALA A 26 -4.55 -1.43 14.21
N TYR A 27 -5.44 -0.59 13.70
CA TYR A 27 -6.82 -0.96 13.44
C TYR A 27 -6.97 -1.86 12.20
N PHE A 28 -6.27 -1.56 11.11
CA PHE A 28 -6.28 -2.44 9.94
C PHE A 28 -5.68 -3.82 10.22
N ASP A 29 -4.61 -3.91 11.01
CA ASP A 29 -4.02 -5.19 11.44
C ASP A 29 -5.03 -6.04 12.25
N ARG A 30 -5.72 -5.42 13.23
CA ARG A 30 -6.81 -6.10 13.97
C ARG A 30 -7.94 -6.55 13.05
N SER A 31 -8.27 -5.75 12.05
CA SER A 31 -9.30 -6.08 11.06
C SER A 31 -8.88 -7.26 10.18
N ALA A 32 -7.64 -7.25 9.68
CA ALA A 32 -7.07 -8.31 8.85
C ALA A 32 -7.00 -9.65 9.60
N LYS A 33 -6.63 -9.64 10.88
CA LYS A 33 -6.65 -10.84 11.74
C LYS A 33 -8.04 -11.47 11.87
N LEU A 34 -9.10 -10.67 11.83
CA LEU A 34 -10.48 -11.14 11.93
C LEU A 34 -11.10 -11.49 10.58
N ASN A 35 -10.58 -10.93 9.48
CA ASN A 35 -11.04 -11.21 8.12
C ASN A 35 -9.86 -11.20 7.12
N PRO A 36 -9.02 -12.25 7.13
CA PRO A 36 -7.76 -12.27 6.39
C PRO A 36 -7.93 -12.37 4.86
N LEU A 37 -9.11 -12.76 4.38
CA LEU A 37 -9.41 -12.89 2.95
C LEU A 37 -10.06 -11.63 2.36
N ASN A 38 -10.03 -10.51 3.08
CA ASN A 38 -10.52 -9.25 2.56
C ASN A 38 -9.37 -8.41 1.98
N SER A 39 -9.29 -8.38 0.65
CA SER A 39 -8.25 -7.65 -0.10
C SER A 39 -8.24 -6.15 0.20
N GLU A 40 -9.40 -5.55 0.48
CA GLU A 40 -9.52 -4.11 0.77
C GLU A 40 -8.84 -3.75 2.10
N ILE A 41 -8.95 -4.62 3.12
CA ILE A 41 -8.32 -4.39 4.42
C ILE A 41 -6.80 -4.41 4.28
N VAL A 42 -6.25 -5.48 3.68
CA VAL A 42 -4.80 -5.62 3.52
C VAL A 42 -4.23 -4.61 2.53
N TYR A 43 -4.99 -4.19 1.52
CA TYR A 43 -4.61 -3.07 0.64
C TYR A 43 -4.47 -1.77 1.43
N ASN A 44 -5.46 -1.40 2.26
CA ASN A 44 -5.40 -0.18 3.06
C ASN A 44 -4.29 -0.23 4.13
N LEU A 45 -4.02 -1.41 4.70
CA LEU A 45 -2.88 -1.62 5.57
C LEU A 45 -1.55 -1.31 4.84
N GLY A 46 -1.40 -1.80 3.60
CA GLY A 46 -0.23 -1.50 2.77
C GLY A 46 -0.07 -0.01 2.46
N THR A 47 -1.18 0.68 2.16
CA THR A 47 -1.19 2.13 1.94
C THR A 47 -0.77 2.90 3.19
N ALA A 48 -1.23 2.48 4.37
CA ALA A 48 -0.83 3.09 5.64
C ALA A 48 0.66 2.89 5.94
N TYR A 49 1.20 1.67 5.72
CA TYR A 49 2.64 1.41 5.84
C TYR A 49 3.47 2.26 4.88
N LEU A 50 3.07 2.36 3.61
CA LEU A 50 3.80 3.16 2.63
C LEU A 50 3.81 4.64 3.01
N SER A 51 2.68 5.15 3.51
CA SER A 51 2.56 6.54 3.99
C SER A 51 3.44 6.82 5.21
N LEU A 52 3.69 5.81 6.05
CA LEU A 52 4.58 5.89 7.21
C LEU A 52 6.07 5.67 6.84
N GLY A 53 6.38 5.48 5.55
CA GLY A 53 7.75 5.24 5.09
C GLY A 53 8.27 3.83 5.40
N MET A 54 7.37 2.86 5.52
CA MET A 54 7.68 1.43 5.75
C MET A 54 7.44 0.60 4.47
N PRO A 55 8.29 0.75 3.44
CA PRO A 55 8.03 0.15 2.13
C PRO A 55 8.07 -1.39 2.14
N GLU A 56 8.88 -2.02 3.00
CA GLU A 56 8.93 -3.49 3.11
C GLU A 56 7.59 -4.09 3.55
N ASP A 57 6.94 -3.49 4.56
CA ASP A 57 5.66 -3.97 5.06
C ASP A 57 4.52 -3.62 4.11
N ALA A 58 4.59 -2.46 3.46
CA ALA A 58 3.68 -2.11 2.36
C ALA A 58 3.73 -3.15 1.23
N ILE A 59 4.92 -3.58 0.80
CA ILE A 59 5.09 -4.60 -0.24
C ILE A 59 4.46 -5.93 0.15
N LYS A 60 4.62 -6.37 1.41
CA LYS A 60 3.99 -7.60 1.90
C LYS A 60 2.47 -7.48 1.84
N SER A 61 1.90 -6.39 2.35
CA SER A 61 0.47 -6.16 2.37
C SER A 61 -0.14 -6.06 0.97
N PHE A 62 0.50 -5.34 0.03
CA PHE A 62 0.02 -5.31 -1.36
C PHE A 62 0.15 -6.65 -2.05
N SER A 63 1.21 -7.42 -1.76
CA SER A 63 1.36 -8.78 -2.29
C SER A 63 0.25 -9.71 -1.80
N GLU A 64 -0.17 -9.58 -0.55
CA GLU A 64 -1.31 -10.30 0.00
C GLU A 64 -2.62 -9.84 -0.64
N ALA A 65 -2.83 -8.53 -0.81
CA ALA A 65 -3.98 -7.99 -1.52
C ALA A 65 -4.10 -8.54 -2.94
N ILE A 66 -2.98 -8.62 -3.68
CA ILE A 66 -2.90 -9.18 -5.04
C ILE A 66 -3.17 -10.70 -5.04
N LYS A 67 -2.73 -11.43 -4.00
CA LYS A 67 -3.03 -12.86 -3.87
C LYS A 67 -4.52 -13.12 -3.67
N ILE A 68 -5.21 -12.25 -2.91
CA ILE A 68 -6.65 -12.34 -2.66
C ILE A 68 -7.44 -11.87 -3.89
N ASP A 69 -7.04 -10.73 -4.47
CA ASP A 69 -7.64 -10.15 -5.67
C ASP A 69 -6.55 -9.79 -6.70
N SER A 70 -6.32 -10.73 -7.62
CA SER A 70 -5.35 -10.58 -8.70
C SER A 70 -5.72 -9.51 -9.74
N ASN A 71 -6.92 -8.93 -9.67
CA ASN A 71 -7.38 -7.88 -10.57
C ASN A 71 -7.25 -6.47 -9.99
N ASN A 72 -6.85 -6.33 -8.72
CA ASN A 72 -6.66 -5.03 -8.09
C ASN A 72 -5.46 -4.29 -8.70
N SER A 73 -5.74 -3.41 -9.67
CA SER A 73 -4.74 -2.63 -10.39
C SER A 73 -4.03 -1.61 -9.50
N ASP A 74 -4.74 -1.04 -8.52
CA ASP A 74 -4.19 -0.11 -7.54
C ASP A 74 -3.17 -0.78 -6.61
N ALA A 75 -3.35 -2.07 -6.29
CA ALA A 75 -2.39 -2.82 -5.49
C ALA A 75 -1.06 -3.01 -6.24
N PHE A 76 -1.09 -3.29 -7.55
CA PHE A 76 0.13 -3.30 -8.37
C PHE A 76 0.77 -1.91 -8.43
N ALA A 77 -0.02 -0.86 -8.65
CA ALA A 77 0.48 0.51 -8.71
C ALA A 77 1.18 0.93 -7.41
N ASN A 78 0.56 0.67 -6.26
CA ASN A 78 1.14 1.03 -4.96
C ASN A 78 2.32 0.15 -4.57
N ARG A 79 2.34 -1.13 -4.98
CA ARG A 79 3.52 -1.99 -4.77
C ARG A 79 4.70 -1.56 -5.65
N SER A 80 4.45 -1.10 -6.88
CA SER A 80 5.46 -0.45 -7.74
C SER A 80 6.06 0.78 -7.06
N ILE A 81 5.21 1.66 -6.50
CA ILE A 81 5.66 2.84 -5.74
C ILE A 81 6.51 2.44 -4.52
N ALA A 82 6.09 1.41 -3.77
CA ALA A 82 6.84 0.92 -2.62
C ALA A 82 8.21 0.33 -3.02
N TYR A 83 8.28 -0.43 -4.11
CA TYR A 83 9.54 -0.93 -4.68
C TYR A 83 10.46 0.21 -5.11
N ALA A 84 9.92 1.23 -5.79
CA ALA A 84 10.69 2.40 -6.20
C ALA A 84 11.23 3.17 -4.98
N PHE A 85 10.40 3.36 -3.95
CA PHE A 85 10.79 4.04 -2.71
C PHE A 85 11.96 3.33 -2.02
N LYS A 86 11.98 1.98 -1.97
CA LYS A 86 13.14 1.24 -1.43
C LYS A 86 14.33 1.11 -2.39
N GLY A 87 14.22 1.60 -3.62
CA GLY A 87 15.27 1.54 -4.65
C GLY A 87 15.29 0.24 -5.47
N ASP A 88 14.27 -0.61 -5.36
CA ASP A 88 14.12 -1.82 -6.17
C ASP A 88 13.47 -1.49 -7.51
N LYS A 89 14.27 -0.95 -8.42
CA LYS A 89 13.81 -0.53 -9.75
C LYS A 89 13.23 -1.68 -10.58
N HIS A 90 13.81 -2.88 -10.47
CA HIS A 90 13.41 -4.02 -11.28
C HIS A 90 11.97 -4.44 -10.98
N ASN A 91 11.65 -4.68 -9.70
CA ASN A 91 10.28 -5.05 -9.32
C ASN A 91 9.29 -3.90 -9.49
N SER A 92 9.75 -2.66 -9.30
CA SER A 92 8.94 -1.47 -9.61
C SER A 92 8.48 -1.45 -11.07
N ASP A 93 9.38 -1.68 -12.03
CA ASP A 93 9.06 -1.67 -13.46
C ASP A 93 8.12 -2.83 -13.86
N LEU A 94 8.27 -4.00 -13.24
CA LEU A 94 7.35 -5.13 -13.44
C LEU A 94 5.91 -4.79 -13.02
N ASP A 95 5.73 -4.28 -11.81
CA ASP A 95 4.41 -3.93 -11.28
C ASP A 95 3.81 -2.71 -11.99
N PHE A 96 4.64 -1.75 -12.41
CA PHE A 96 4.22 -0.61 -13.24
C PHE A 96 3.55 -1.11 -14.53
N ASN A 97 4.22 -2.02 -15.25
CA ASN A 97 3.70 -2.56 -16.49
C ASN A 97 2.41 -3.35 -16.28
N LEU A 98 2.31 -4.12 -15.19
CA LEU A 98 1.08 -4.84 -14.83
C LEU A 98 -0.08 -3.89 -14.49
N ALA A 99 0.18 -2.83 -13.73
CA ALA A 99 -0.81 -1.80 -13.39
C ALA A 99 -1.34 -1.11 -14.65
N VAL A 100 -0.44 -0.70 -15.56
CA VAL A 100 -0.81 -0.06 -16.83
C VAL A 100 -1.62 -1.00 -17.72
N LYS A 101 -1.23 -2.27 -17.83
CA LYS A 101 -2.00 -3.29 -18.55
C LYS A 101 -3.43 -3.45 -18.00
N LYS A 102 -3.62 -3.19 -16.70
CA LYS A 102 -4.91 -3.24 -16.01
C LYS A 102 -5.65 -1.88 -15.98
N GLY A 103 -5.19 -0.88 -16.73
CA GLY A 103 -5.89 0.38 -16.95
C GLY A 103 -5.44 1.55 -16.07
N VAL A 104 -4.37 1.41 -15.30
CA VAL A 104 -3.79 2.55 -14.57
C VAL A 104 -3.11 3.51 -15.55
N ASP A 105 -3.35 4.81 -15.38
CA ASP A 105 -2.72 5.85 -16.20
C ASP A 105 -1.18 5.84 -16.01
N PRO A 106 -0.40 5.52 -17.06
CA PRO A 106 1.05 5.42 -16.96
C PRO A 106 1.72 6.77 -16.63
N LYS A 107 1.19 7.89 -17.12
CA LYS A 107 1.78 9.21 -16.89
C LYS A 107 1.62 9.61 -15.43
N LYS A 108 0.41 9.41 -14.88
CA LYS A 108 0.13 9.67 -13.48
C LYS A 108 0.96 8.78 -12.56
N LEU A 109 1.03 7.48 -12.84
CA LEU A 109 1.80 6.54 -12.03
C LEU A 109 3.30 6.86 -12.07
N ARG A 110 3.84 7.18 -13.25
CA ARG A 110 5.25 7.55 -13.39
C ARG A 110 5.61 8.78 -12.56
N LEU A 111 4.77 9.82 -12.60
CA LEU A 111 4.97 11.04 -11.80
C LEU A 111 5.01 10.73 -10.29
N ILE A 112 4.18 9.80 -9.81
CA ILE A 112 4.16 9.40 -8.40
C ILE A 112 5.41 8.61 -8.04
N ILE A 113 5.85 7.69 -8.90
CA ILE A 113 7.08 6.92 -8.72
C ILE A 113 8.30 7.85 -8.65
N ASP A 114 8.41 8.83 -9.54
CA ASP A 114 9.53 9.77 -9.56
C ASP A 114 9.59 10.58 -8.24
N LYS A 115 8.43 10.98 -7.70
CA LYS A 115 8.35 11.62 -6.37
C LYS A 115 8.74 10.68 -5.23
N ALA A 116 8.33 9.41 -5.29
CA ALA A 116 8.69 8.42 -4.29
C ALA A 116 10.21 8.17 -4.25
N ILE A 117 10.87 8.15 -5.41
CA ILE A 117 12.33 8.05 -5.53
C ILE A 117 13.00 9.30 -4.95
N ALA A 118 12.51 10.49 -5.26
CA ALA A 118 13.07 11.73 -4.71
C ALA A 118 13.00 11.75 -3.17
N ASN A 119 11.84 11.40 -2.60
CA ASN A 119 11.66 11.32 -1.15
C ASN A 119 12.56 10.27 -0.48
N SER A 120 12.81 9.14 -1.15
CA SER A 120 13.67 8.10 -0.59
C SER A 120 15.14 8.49 -0.56
N ILE A 121 15.59 9.31 -1.51
CA ILE A 121 16.95 9.88 -1.52
C ILE A 121 17.10 10.88 -0.36
N SER A 122 16.16 11.82 -0.20
CA SER A 122 16.21 12.79 0.90
C SER A 122 16.20 12.13 2.29
N ASN A 123 15.46 11.03 2.46
CA ASN A 123 15.44 10.27 3.72
C ASN A 123 16.76 9.54 4.02
N LYS A 124 17.57 9.21 3.00
CA LYS A 124 18.88 8.57 3.19
C LYS A 124 19.96 9.58 3.55
N GLU A 125 19.88 10.82 3.08
CA GLU A 125 20.82 11.89 3.41
C GLU A 125 20.60 12.48 4.81
N SER A 126 19.44 12.20 5.43
CA SER A 126 19.04 12.72 6.75
C SER A 126 19.42 11.80 7.92
N LYS A 127 20.10 10.68 7.68
CA LYS A 127 20.52 9.67 8.67
C LYS A 127 22.03 9.55 8.72
#